data_AF-A0A661KFM0-F1
#
_entry.id   AF-A0A661KFM0-F1
#
_cell.length_a   1.000
_cell.length_b   1.000
_cell.length_c   1.000
_cell.angle_alpha   90.00
_cell.angle_beta   90.00
_cell.angle_gamma   90.00
#
_symmetry.space_group_name_H-M   'P 1'
#
loop_
_entity.id
_entity.type
_entity.pdbx_description
1 polymer ?
#
loop_
_entity_poly.entity_id
_entity_poly.type
_entity_poly.pdbx_seq_one_letter_code
_entity_poly.pdbx_strand_id
1 'polypeptide(L)' 'MFVKPVPSIDFNQCQPWRCEGGICAAARACPHKAFLQEKPYDFPLHDTSMCAGCGSCTSACPIRAIRML' A
#
# COMPACT_ATOMS: atom_id res chain seq x y z
N MET A 1 4.24 6.72 24.82
CA MET A 1 3.39 6.66 23.60
C MET A 1 4.25 6.08 22.49
N PHE A 2 4.13 4.79 22.17
CA PHE A 2 4.89 4.23 21.06
C PHE A 2 4.16 4.56 19.76
N VAL A 3 4.72 5.44 18.95
CA VAL A 3 4.18 5.78 17.63
C VAL A 3 4.40 4.56 16.74
N LYS A 4 3.31 3.92 16.30
CA LYS A 4 3.35 2.79 15.38
C LYS A 4 3.76 3.31 14.00
N PRO A 5 4.80 2.74 13.36
CA PRO A 5 5.24 3.18 12.04
C PRO A 5 4.13 2.90 11.01
N VAL A 6 3.92 3.83 10.09
CA VAL A 6 2.90 3.72 9.04
C VAL A 6 3.53 3.92 7.67
N PRO A 7 3.06 3.19 6.64
CA PRO A 7 3.55 3.40 5.30
C PRO A 7 3.06 4.75 4.74
N SER A 8 3.92 5.41 3.98
CA SER A 8 3.59 6.50 3.08
C SER A 8 3.61 6.01 1.63
N ILE A 9 2.66 6.51 0.83
CA ILE A 9 2.55 6.21 -0.60
C ILE A 9 3.00 7.45 -1.36
N ASP A 10 4.02 7.30 -2.20
CA ASP A 10 4.42 8.34 -3.16
C ASP A 10 3.54 8.22 -4.41
N PHE A 11 2.55 9.10 -4.55
CA PHE A 11 1.65 9.12 -5.70
C PHE A 11 2.30 9.57 -7.02
N ASN A 12 3.49 10.17 -6.98
CA ASN A 12 4.26 10.45 -8.21
C ASN A 12 4.95 9.18 -8.73
N GLN A 13 5.29 8.25 -7.84
CA GLN A 13 5.85 6.95 -8.20
C GLN A 13 4.79 5.86 -8.35
N CYS A 14 3.65 5.97 -7.66
CA CYS A 14 2.58 4.99 -7.74
C CYS A 14 1.98 4.99 -9.14
N GLN A 15 2.04 3.85 -9.80
CA GLN A 15 1.56 3.67 -11.16
C GLN A 15 0.70 2.40 -11.19
N PRO A 16 -0.63 2.50 -10.99
CA PRO A 16 -1.51 1.33 -10.94
C PRO A 16 -1.43 0.44 -12.17
N TRP A 17 -1.14 1.01 -13.35
CA TRP A 17 -0.91 0.27 -14.61
C TRP A 17 0.35 -0.61 -14.61
N ARG A 18 1.26 -0.45 -13.65
CA ARG A 18 2.44 -1.32 -13.47
C ARG A 18 2.13 -2.53 -12.58
N CYS A 19 0.94 -2.63 -12.02
CA CYS A 19 0.49 -3.78 -11.24
C CYS A 19 -0.29 -4.76 -12.13
N GLU A 20 -0.17 -6.06 -11.84
CA GLU A 20 -0.88 -7.12 -12.54
C GLU A 20 -2.40 -6.88 -12.51
N GLY A 21 -3.02 -6.74 -13.69
CA GLY A 21 -4.45 -6.46 -13.84
C GLY A 21 -4.90 -5.12 -13.24
N GLY A 22 -3.99 -4.18 -12.99
CA GLY A 22 -4.30 -2.93 -12.31
C GLY A 22 -4.58 -3.07 -10.81
N ILE A 23 -4.37 -4.26 -10.23
CA ILE A 23 -4.68 -4.55 -8.82
C ILE A 23 -3.48 -4.25 -7.95
N CYS A 24 -3.65 -3.39 -6.94
CA CYS A 24 -2.57 -3.00 -6.05
C CYS A 24 -1.95 -4.21 -5.32
N ALA A 25 -0.68 -4.49 -5.61
CA ALA A 25 0.06 -5.59 -4.98
C ALA A 25 0.17 -5.41 -3.45
N ALA A 26 0.28 -4.17 -2.97
CA ALA A 26 0.30 -3.87 -1.55
C ALA A 26 -1.05 -4.14 -0.86
N ALA A 27 -2.16 -3.90 -1.55
CA ALA A 27 -3.49 -4.26 -1.05
C ALA A 27 -3.67 -5.77 -0.94
N ARG A 28 -3.26 -6.52 -1.98
CA ARG A 28 -3.26 -8.00 -1.96
C ARG A 28 -2.36 -8.57 -0.86
N ALA A 29 -1.22 -7.94 -0.59
CA ALA A 29 -0.24 -8.43 0.37
C ALA A 29 -0.52 -8.02 1.82
N CYS A 30 -1.42 -7.07 2.08
CA CYS A 30 -1.67 -6.58 3.43
C CYS A 30 -2.52 -7.60 4.23
N PRO A 31 -1.97 -8.27 5.26
CA PRO A 31 -2.74 -9.25 6.03
C PRO A 31 -3.86 -8.59 6.86
N HIS A 32 -3.74 -7.28 7.12
CA HIS A 32 -4.70 -6.51 7.88
C HIS A 32 -5.72 -5.77 7.01
N LYS A 33 -5.65 -5.93 5.68
CA LYS A 33 -6.55 -5.25 4.72
C LYS A 33 -6.63 -3.73 4.92
N ALA A 34 -5.52 -3.12 5.37
CA ALA A 34 -5.42 -1.68 5.60
C ALA A 34 -5.28 -0.85 4.32
N PHE A 35 -5.25 -1.51 3.16
CA PHE A 35 -5.23 -0.87 1.85
C PHE A 35 -6.51 -1.22 1.11
N LEU A 36 -7.22 -0.21 0.63
CA LEU A 36 -8.45 -0.34 -0.16
C LEU A 36 -8.20 0.21 -1.56
N GLN A 37 -8.59 -0.55 -2.58
CA GLN A 37 -8.62 -0.09 -3.95
C GLN A 37 -10.04 -0.34 -4.47
N GLU A 38 -10.75 0.71 -4.88
CA GLU A 38 -12.16 0.59 -5.28
C GLU A 38 -12.32 -0.21 -6.57
N LYS A 39 -11.49 0.08 -7.58
CA LYS A 39 -11.49 -0.62 -8.87
C LYS A 39 -10.06 -0.84 -9.38
N PRO A 40 -9.86 -1.78 -10.32
CA PRO A 40 -8.59 -1.90 -11.03
C PRO A 40 -8.15 -0.54 -11.59
N TYR A 41 -6.85 -0.26 -11.49
CA TYR A 41 -6.21 0.99 -11.92
C TYR A 41 -6.46 2.23 -11.06
N ASP A 42 -7.31 2.16 -10.03
CA ASP A 42 -7.41 3.25 -9.05
C ASP A 42 -6.19 3.27 -8.13
N PHE A 43 -5.91 4.44 -7.57
CA PHE A 43 -4.92 4.56 -6.51
C PHE A 43 -5.43 3.89 -5.22
N PRO A 44 -4.58 3.18 -4.47
CA PRO A 44 -4.99 2.59 -3.21
C PRO A 44 -5.11 3.66 -2.12
N LEU A 45 -6.16 3.59 -1.32
CA LEU A 45 -6.34 4.32 -0.07
C LEU A 45 -5.74 3.48 1.08
N HIS A 46 -5.17 4.15 2.08
CA HIS A 46 -4.58 3.50 3.25
C HIS A 46 -5.30 3.90 4.54
N ASP A 47 -5.89 2.93 5.22
CA ASP A 47 -6.52 3.09 6.52
C ASP A 47 -5.49 2.87 7.64
N THR A 48 -5.03 3.98 8.24
CA THR A 48 -4.03 3.97 9.32
C THR A 48 -4.54 3.32 10.61
N SER A 49 -5.86 3.25 10.81
CA SER A 49 -6.45 2.62 11.99
C SER A 49 -6.27 1.10 11.97
N MET A 50 -6.35 0.49 10.78
CA MET A 50 -6.18 -0.95 10.56
C MET A 50 -4.72 -1.38 10.36
N CYS A 51 -3.83 -0.43 10.01
CA CYS A 51 -2.44 -0.74 9.69
C CYS A 51 -1.66 -1.23 10.92
N ALA A 52 -1.04 -2.41 10.89
CA ALA A 52 -0.21 -2.89 12.01
C ALA A 52 1.24 -2.40 11.97
N GLY A 53 1.65 -1.70 10.91
CA GLY A 53 3.04 -1.26 10.73
C GLY A 53 4.02 -2.38 10.34
N CYS A 54 3.54 -3.49 9.80
CA CYS A 54 4.35 -4.69 9.53
C CYS A 54 5.25 -4.62 8.27
N GLY A 55 5.03 -3.65 7.39
CA GLY A 55 5.88 -3.43 6.21
C GLY A 55 5.62 -4.34 4.99
N SER A 56 4.66 -5.28 5.04
CA SER A 56 4.35 -6.18 3.90
C SER A 56 4.05 -5.42 2.60
N CYS A 57 3.39 -4.26 2.69
CA CYS A 57 3.10 -3.39 1.56
C CYS A 57 4.34 -2.84 0.86
N THR A 58 5.42 -2.58 1.61
CA THR A 58 6.69 -2.08 1.05
C THR A 58 7.37 -3.17 0.23
N SER A 59 7.44 -4.40 0.74
CA SER A 59 8.03 -5.54 0.03
C SER A 59 7.22 -5.95 -1.21
N ALA A 60 5.89 -5.78 -1.17
CA ALA A 60 5.01 -6.17 -2.26
C ALA A 60 4.94 -5.17 -3.41
N CYS A 61 5.25 -3.89 -3.19
CA CYS A 61 5.16 -2.86 -4.23
C CYS A 61 6.31 -3.03 -5.25
N PRO A 62 6.04 -3.44 -6.51
CA PRO A 62 7.10 -3.80 -7.47
C PRO A 62 7.95 -2.59 -7.90
N ILE A 63 7.39 -1.40 -7.83
CA ILE A 63 8.04 -0.14 -8.21
C ILE A 63 8.48 0.70 -6.99
N ARG A 64 8.40 0.13 -5.77
CA ARG A 64 8.87 0.77 -4.52
C ARG A 64 8.27 2.16 -4.24
N ALA A 65 7.00 2.36 -4.62
CA ALA A 65 6.24 3.59 -4.35
C ALA A 65 5.76 3.71 -2.90
N ILE A 66 5.95 2.69 -2.07
CA ILE A 66 5.53 2.66 -0.66
C ILE A 66 6.77 2.56 0.23
N ARG A 67 6.83 3.37 1.28
CA ARG A 67 7.93 3.36 2.27
C ARG A 67 7.38 3.46 3.69
N MET A 68 8.01 2.76 4.64
CA MET A 68 7.71 2.92 6.06
C MET A 68 8.31 4.22 6.60
N LEU A 69 7.54 4.95 7.40
CA LEU A 69 7.96 6.15 8.15
C LEU A 69 7.90 5.90 9.66
#